data_AF-A0A1E5C7L3-F1
#
_entry.id   AF-A0A1E5C7L3-F1
#
_cell.length_a   1.000
_cell.length_b   1.000
_cell.length_c   1.000
_cell.angle_alpha   90.00
_cell.angle_beta   90.00
_cell.angle_gamma   90.00
#
_symmetry.space_group_name_H-M   'P 1'
#
loop_
_entity.id
_entity.type
_entity.pdbx_description
1 polymer ?
#
loop_
_entity_poly.entity_id
_entity_poly.type
_entity_poly.pdbx_seq_one_letter_code
_entity_poly.pdbx_strand_id
1 'polypeptide(L)'
;MYSHTWKDGKGIALPAGKVVCIGRNYVEHAQELNNPIPDEPVLFIKPSTALVGSSSSLVLKETLAPIHYEAELSVLIGQPLTHATEAEVREAIMGLGVALDLTRREAQSALKEKGLPWEIAKAFDGSCVQSPFVANHQMDLASTKYGLDINGEARQRGDTQLMITPVIALICHLTQYFTLLPGDIVLTGTPKGVGQLHAGDELALSLSGDTLANFRCVAAP
;
A
#
# COMPACT_ATOMS: atom_id res chain seq x y z
N MET A 1 17.43 -7.38 -1.87
CA MET A 1 16.66 -6.53 -2.81
C MET A 1 15.30 -7.20 -3.00
N TYR A 2 14.21 -6.45 -2.93
CA TYR A 2 12.86 -6.99 -3.06
C TYR A 2 12.61 -7.57 -4.47
N SER A 3 11.79 -8.62 -4.53
CA SER A 3 11.25 -9.18 -5.77
C SER A 3 9.77 -9.52 -5.59
N HIS A 4 8.98 -9.34 -6.66
CA HIS A 4 7.57 -9.70 -6.65
C HIS A 4 7.40 -11.22 -6.60
N THR A 5 6.43 -11.70 -5.83
CA THR A 5 6.10 -13.12 -5.69
C THR A 5 4.61 -13.34 -5.80
N TRP A 6 4.20 -14.48 -6.34
CA TRP A 6 2.85 -14.99 -6.26
C TRP A 6 2.60 -15.66 -4.91
N LYS A 7 1.34 -15.78 -4.49
CA LYS A 7 0.92 -16.48 -3.26
C LYS A 7 1.43 -17.93 -3.19
N ASP A 8 1.66 -18.59 -4.33
CA ASP A 8 2.24 -19.95 -4.39
C ASP A 8 3.78 -19.98 -4.21
N GLY A 9 4.40 -18.83 -3.95
CA GLY A 9 5.83 -18.67 -3.73
C GLY A 9 6.66 -18.50 -5.00
N LYS A 10 6.07 -18.61 -6.20
CA LYS A 10 6.80 -18.38 -7.45
C LYS A 10 7.14 -16.91 -7.63
N GLY A 11 8.36 -16.64 -8.09
CA GLY A 11 8.76 -15.28 -8.48
C GLY A 11 7.97 -14.78 -9.69
N ILE A 12 7.66 -13.49 -9.70
CA ILE A 12 7.08 -12.80 -10.86
C ILE A 12 8.24 -12.14 -11.61
N ALA A 13 8.39 -12.47 -12.89
CA ALA A 13 9.51 -11.99 -13.73
C ALA A 13 9.30 -10.53 -14.21
N LEU A 14 9.04 -9.63 -13.28
CA LEU A 14 8.93 -8.19 -13.48
C LEU A 14 9.93 -7.45 -12.56
N PRO A 15 10.49 -6.31 -12.98
CA PRO A 15 11.37 -5.52 -12.14
C PRO A 15 10.61 -4.94 -10.94
N ALA A 16 11.31 -4.70 -9.83
CA ALA A 16 10.76 -3.89 -8.74
C ALA A 16 10.72 -2.42 -9.16
N GLY A 17 9.55 -1.97 -9.58
CA GLY A 17 9.30 -0.61 -10.03
C GLY A 17 9.12 0.40 -8.89
N LYS A 18 8.47 1.52 -9.20
CA LYS A 18 8.02 2.48 -8.19
C LYS A 18 6.69 2.06 -7.58
N VAL A 19 6.37 2.63 -6.44
CA VAL A 19 5.06 2.48 -5.79
C VAL A 19 4.33 3.82 -5.84
N VAL A 20 3.23 3.92 -6.56
CA VAL A 20 2.39 5.12 -6.60
C VAL A 20 1.28 4.96 -5.58
N CYS A 21 1.13 5.92 -4.68
CA CYS A 21 0.29 5.81 -3.49
C CYS A 21 -0.75 6.93 -3.44
N ILE A 22 -1.89 6.65 -2.81
CA ILE A 22 -2.99 7.60 -2.70
C ILE A 22 -3.33 7.87 -1.24
N GLY A 23 -3.23 9.14 -0.85
CA GLY A 23 -3.71 9.62 0.43
C GLY A 23 -5.22 9.88 0.40
N ARG A 24 -5.89 9.55 1.53
CA ARG A 24 -7.29 9.91 1.82
C ARG A 24 -8.33 9.32 0.86
N ASN A 25 -8.15 8.08 0.40
CA ASN A 25 -9.13 7.43 -0.47
C ASN A 25 -10.29 6.74 0.27
N TYR A 26 -10.39 6.90 1.60
CA TYR A 26 -11.49 6.37 2.42
C TYR A 26 -12.05 7.48 3.32
N VAL A 27 -13.37 7.63 3.34
CA VAL A 27 -14.07 8.71 4.07
C VAL A 27 -13.79 8.63 5.58
N GLU A 28 -13.93 7.46 6.18
CA GLU A 28 -13.74 7.29 7.62
C GLU A 28 -12.28 7.56 8.04
N HIS A 29 -11.31 7.22 7.20
CA HIS A 29 -9.90 7.52 7.46
C HIS A 29 -9.61 9.02 7.34
N ALA A 30 -10.19 9.71 6.36
CA ALA A 30 -10.08 11.17 6.26
C ALA A 30 -10.63 11.87 7.51
N GLN A 31 -11.75 11.37 8.04
CA GLN A 31 -12.38 11.86 9.27
C GLN A 31 -11.56 11.55 10.53
N GLU A 32 -11.02 10.32 10.66
CA GLU A 32 -10.17 9.89 11.80
C GLU A 32 -8.99 10.84 12.03
N LEU A 33 -8.41 11.37 10.95
CA LEU A 33 -7.27 12.28 10.99
C LEU A 33 -7.65 13.76 10.88
N ASN A 34 -8.92 14.12 11.10
CA ASN A 34 -9.47 15.50 11.00
C ASN A 34 -9.05 16.23 9.71
N ASN A 35 -8.97 15.51 8.60
CA ASN A 35 -8.60 16.08 7.31
C ASN A 35 -9.85 16.35 6.48
N PRO A 36 -9.89 17.46 5.70
CA PRO A 36 -10.92 17.61 4.68
C PRO A 36 -10.76 16.50 3.63
N ILE A 37 -11.90 16.01 3.13
CA ILE A 37 -11.94 15.18 1.93
C ILE A 37 -11.46 16.07 0.77
N PRO A 38 -10.37 15.71 0.09
CA PRO A 38 -9.84 16.55 -0.97
C PRO A 38 -10.73 16.45 -2.23
N ASP A 39 -10.78 17.52 -3.02
CA ASP A 39 -11.49 17.53 -4.30
C ASP A 39 -10.82 16.62 -5.34
N GLU A 40 -9.51 16.40 -5.19
CA GLU A 40 -8.69 15.49 -6.03
C GLU A 40 -7.85 14.53 -5.16
N PRO A 41 -7.54 13.31 -5.64
CA PRO A 41 -6.68 12.37 -4.92
C PRO A 41 -5.31 12.94 -4.57
N VAL A 42 -4.84 12.75 -3.34
CA VAL A 42 -3.49 13.17 -2.93
C VAL A 42 -2.48 12.12 -3.36
N LEU A 43 -1.62 12.44 -4.32
CA LEU A 43 -0.67 11.49 -4.90
C LEU A 43 0.73 11.64 -4.29
N PHE A 44 1.39 10.52 -4.02
CA PHE A 44 2.81 10.47 -3.67
C PHE A 44 3.44 9.16 -4.16
N ILE A 45 4.78 9.09 -4.16
CA ILE A 45 5.52 7.95 -4.69
C ILE A 45 6.51 7.45 -3.64
N LYS A 46 6.66 6.12 -3.54
CA LYS A 46 7.77 5.48 -2.85
C LYS A 46 8.72 4.87 -3.90
N PRO A 47 10.05 5.01 -3.72
CA PRO A 47 11.02 4.37 -4.61
C PRO A 47 11.07 2.86 -4.38
N SER A 48 11.73 2.13 -5.27
CA SER A 48 11.90 0.67 -5.14
C SER A 48 12.67 0.25 -3.88
N THR A 49 13.49 1.14 -3.30
CA THR A 49 14.18 0.90 -2.01
C THR A 49 13.23 0.91 -0.80
N ALA A 50 12.01 1.45 -0.95
CA ALA A 50 10.97 1.35 0.07
C ALA A 50 10.38 -0.07 0.16
N LEU A 51 10.45 -0.85 -0.93
CA LEU A 51 9.83 -2.17 -1.00
C LEU A 51 10.62 -3.20 -0.20
N VAL A 52 9.90 -3.90 0.68
CA VAL A 52 10.38 -5.09 1.40
C VAL A 52 9.32 -6.19 1.35
N GLY A 53 9.77 -7.44 1.22
CA GLY A 53 8.87 -8.58 1.21
C GLY A 53 8.41 -8.93 2.62
N SER A 54 7.19 -9.43 2.74
CA SER A 54 6.58 -9.87 4.00
C SER A 54 6.96 -11.30 4.42
N SER A 55 7.96 -11.92 3.77
CA SER A 55 8.46 -13.25 4.10
C SER A 55 9.50 -13.25 5.25
N SER A 56 9.85 -12.08 5.77
CA SER A 56 10.83 -11.89 6.84
C SER A 56 10.30 -10.98 7.94
N SER A 57 11.09 -10.79 8.99
CA SER A 57 10.81 -9.78 10.01
C SER A 57 10.82 -8.36 9.45
N LEU A 58 9.96 -7.50 9.97
CA LEU A 58 9.98 -6.06 9.72
C LEU A 58 10.90 -5.39 10.76
N VAL A 59 12.02 -4.83 10.32
CA VAL A 59 12.96 -4.15 11.22
C VAL A 59 12.48 -2.72 11.49
N LEU A 60 12.13 -2.43 12.75
CA LEU A 60 11.79 -1.10 13.21
C LEU A 60 13.08 -0.40 13.68
N LYS A 61 13.62 0.49 12.84
CA LYS A 61 14.80 1.30 13.19
C LYS A 61 14.40 2.39 14.19
N GLU A 62 15.09 2.47 15.32
CA GLU A 62 14.80 3.49 16.36
C GLU A 62 14.88 4.91 15.80
N THR A 63 15.82 5.19 14.90
CA THR A 63 15.99 6.50 14.25
C THR A 63 14.80 6.92 13.38
N LEU A 64 13.94 5.98 13.00
CA LEU A 64 12.74 6.21 12.20
C LEU A 64 11.45 6.13 13.03
N ALA A 65 11.53 5.66 14.27
CA ALA A 65 10.39 5.53 15.16
C ALA A 65 9.80 6.91 15.57
N PRO A 66 8.50 6.96 15.92
CA PRO A 66 7.53 5.88 15.82
C PRO A 66 7.07 5.65 14.38
N ILE A 67 6.81 4.38 14.04
CA ILE A 67 6.33 3.98 12.71
C ILE A 67 4.87 3.55 12.84
N HIS A 68 4.02 4.14 12.01
CA HIS A 68 2.61 3.78 11.92
C HIS A 68 2.35 2.84 10.75
N TYR A 69 1.41 1.93 10.93
CA TYR A 69 0.90 1.06 9.88
C TYR A 69 -0.31 1.69 9.17
N GLU A 70 -0.38 1.47 7.86
CA GLU A 70 -1.52 1.82 7.01
C GLU A 70 -1.69 0.64 6.03
N ALA A 71 -2.63 -0.26 6.28
CA ALA A 71 -2.89 -1.41 5.41
C ALA A 71 -3.67 -0.97 4.17
N GLU A 72 -3.17 -1.28 2.98
CA GLU A 72 -3.77 -0.87 1.71
C GLU A 72 -3.87 -2.05 0.74
N LEU A 73 -4.90 -2.03 -0.12
CA LEU A 73 -4.89 -2.89 -1.31
C LEU A 73 -3.75 -2.43 -2.23
N SER A 74 -2.92 -3.39 -2.65
CA SER A 74 -1.83 -3.16 -3.58
C SER A 74 -2.14 -3.79 -4.95
N VAL A 75 -1.99 -3.04 -6.02
CA VAL A 75 -2.26 -3.47 -7.39
C VAL A 75 -0.96 -3.56 -8.18
N LEU A 76 -0.65 -4.74 -8.72
CA LEU A 76 0.52 -4.96 -9.57
C LEU A 76 0.20 -4.66 -11.03
N ILE A 77 0.98 -3.78 -11.64
CA ILE A 77 0.87 -3.43 -13.06
C ILE A 77 1.71 -4.39 -13.90
N GLY A 78 1.10 -5.00 -14.91
CA GLY A 78 1.74 -5.96 -15.82
C GLY A 78 2.01 -5.40 -17.22
N GLN A 79 1.38 -4.29 -17.60
CA GLN A 79 1.55 -3.64 -18.90
C GLN A 79 1.77 -2.13 -18.73
N PRO A 80 2.53 -1.48 -19.63
CA PRO A 80 2.74 -0.04 -19.54
C PRO A 80 1.43 0.74 -19.70
N LEU A 81 1.22 1.76 -18.88
CA LEU A 81 0.04 2.62 -18.90
C LEU A 81 0.45 4.10 -18.90
N THR A 82 -0.02 4.84 -19.90
CA THR A 82 0.15 6.31 -20.03
C THR A 82 -1.12 6.87 -20.64
N HIS A 83 -1.74 7.86 -19.99
CA HIS A 83 -3.05 8.40 -20.40
C HIS A 83 -4.10 7.30 -20.69
N ALA A 84 -4.12 6.28 -19.84
CA ALA A 84 -4.83 5.03 -20.13
C ALA A 84 -6.34 5.13 -19.91
N THR A 85 -7.08 4.45 -20.78
CA THR A 85 -8.51 4.19 -20.65
C THR A 85 -8.79 3.13 -19.59
N GLU A 86 -10.04 3.04 -19.12
CA GLU A 86 -10.42 2.00 -18.16
C GLU A 86 -10.19 0.58 -18.69
N ALA A 87 -10.40 0.35 -20.00
CA ALA A 87 -10.19 -0.94 -20.62
C ALA A 87 -8.72 -1.35 -20.58
N GLU A 88 -7.81 -0.44 -20.92
CA GLU A 88 -6.37 -0.67 -20.83
C GLU A 88 -5.92 -0.93 -19.39
N VAL A 89 -6.46 -0.18 -18.43
CA VAL A 89 -6.18 -0.41 -17.00
C VAL A 89 -6.61 -1.81 -16.59
N ARG A 90 -7.83 -2.26 -16.94
CA ARG A 90 -8.32 -3.60 -16.57
C ARG A 90 -7.42 -4.71 -17.10
N GLU A 91 -6.95 -4.59 -18.33
CA GLU A 91 -6.05 -5.58 -18.95
C GLU A 91 -4.63 -5.53 -18.39
N ALA A 92 -4.18 -4.35 -17.94
CA ALA A 92 -2.84 -4.17 -17.38
C ALA A 92 -2.72 -4.64 -15.92
N ILE A 93 -3.82 -4.76 -15.16
CA ILE A 93 -3.76 -5.24 -13.78
C ILE A 93 -3.43 -6.73 -13.76
N MET A 94 -2.24 -7.05 -13.26
CA MET A 94 -1.71 -8.42 -13.23
C MET A 94 -2.18 -9.17 -11.98
N GLY A 95 -2.22 -8.49 -10.84
CA GLY A 95 -2.53 -9.12 -9.56
C GLY A 95 -2.78 -8.13 -8.43
N LEU A 96 -3.34 -8.66 -7.35
CA LEU A 96 -3.71 -7.93 -6.13
C LEU A 96 -2.96 -8.50 -4.94
N GLY A 97 -2.66 -7.64 -3.98
CA GLY A 97 -2.09 -8.00 -2.71
C GLY A 97 -2.51 -7.01 -1.65
N VAL A 98 -1.88 -7.11 -0.49
CA VAL A 98 -1.96 -6.12 0.59
C VAL A 98 -0.58 -5.61 0.89
N ALA A 99 -0.46 -4.29 1.07
CA ALA A 99 0.77 -3.65 1.52
C ALA A 99 0.55 -2.91 2.84
N LEU A 100 1.65 -2.64 3.54
CA LEU A 100 1.70 -1.63 4.59
C LEU A 100 2.41 -0.39 4.07
N ASP A 101 1.68 0.72 3.96
CA ASP A 101 2.24 2.06 3.79
C ASP A 101 2.73 2.58 5.14
N LEU A 102 3.98 2.23 5.48
CA LEU A 102 4.56 2.66 6.75
C LEU A 102 4.84 4.16 6.73
N THR A 103 4.42 4.81 7.82
CA THR A 103 4.41 6.27 7.90
C THR A 103 5.03 6.77 9.20
N ARG A 104 5.95 7.73 9.09
CA ARG A 104 6.43 8.51 10.24
C ARG A 104 5.45 9.66 10.48
N ARG A 105 4.46 9.41 11.33
CA ARG A 105 3.26 10.27 11.45
C ARG A 105 3.61 11.70 11.87
N GLU A 106 4.45 11.88 12.88
CA GLU A 106 4.82 13.22 13.35
C GLU A 106 5.56 14.00 12.28
N ALA A 107 6.48 13.34 11.56
CA ALA A 107 7.20 13.95 10.45
C ALA A 107 6.22 14.37 9.33
N GLN A 108 5.26 13.51 8.97
CA GLN A 108 4.25 13.84 7.97
C GLN A 108 3.42 15.07 8.39
N SER A 109 2.97 15.13 9.64
CA SER A 109 2.20 16.27 10.16
C SER A 109 3.00 17.58 10.07
N ALA A 110 4.25 17.57 10.52
CA ALA A 110 5.13 18.74 10.46
C ALA A 110 5.44 19.19 9.02
N LEU A 111 5.54 18.26 8.07
CA LEU A 111 5.74 18.58 6.64
C LEU A 111 4.47 19.19 6.04
N LYS A 112 3.29 18.65 6.37
CA LYS A 112 1.99 19.20 5.93
C LYS A 112 1.79 20.62 6.40
N GLU A 113 2.07 20.92 7.67
CA GLU A 113 1.96 22.28 8.23
C GLU A 113 2.83 23.30 7.51
N LYS A 114 3.97 22.85 6.97
CA LYS A 114 4.94 23.69 6.27
C LYS A 114 4.78 23.68 4.74
N GLY A 115 3.83 22.91 4.19
CA GLY A 115 3.69 22.73 2.75
C GLY A 115 4.91 22.05 2.09
N LEU A 116 5.61 21.19 2.83
CA LEU A 116 6.83 20.50 2.38
C LEU A 116 6.51 19.09 1.85
N PRO A 117 7.39 18.52 1.00
CA PRO A 117 7.16 17.21 0.40
C PRO A 117 7.37 16.08 1.43
N TRP A 118 6.75 14.92 1.20
CA TRP A 118 6.51 13.89 2.23
C TRP A 118 7.55 12.76 2.28
N GLU A 119 8.60 12.80 1.47
CA GLU A 119 9.51 11.66 1.24
C GLU A 119 10.17 11.18 2.53
N ILE A 120 10.58 12.07 3.43
CA ILE A 120 11.21 11.66 4.70
C ILE A 120 10.22 10.97 5.66
N ALA A 121 8.91 11.09 5.41
CA ALA A 121 7.85 10.50 6.21
C ALA A 121 7.19 9.29 5.56
N LYS A 122 7.17 9.23 4.21
CA LYS A 122 6.48 8.20 3.42
C LYS A 122 7.41 7.35 2.54
N ALA A 123 8.62 7.79 2.22
CA ALA A 123 9.49 7.14 1.22
C ALA A 123 10.84 6.67 1.79
N PHE A 124 10.96 6.55 3.12
CA PHE A 124 12.15 6.00 3.76
C PHE A 124 12.34 4.51 3.39
N ASP A 125 13.57 4.00 3.50
CA ASP A 125 13.89 2.62 3.18
C ASP A 125 13.04 1.63 3.98
N GLY A 126 12.45 0.65 3.30
CA GLY A 126 11.55 -0.33 3.92
C GLY A 126 10.17 0.21 4.31
N SER A 127 9.78 1.40 3.85
CA SER A 127 8.46 1.99 4.16
C SER A 127 7.27 1.36 3.43
N CYS A 128 7.48 0.34 2.59
CA CYS A 128 6.43 -0.39 1.88
C CYS A 128 6.61 -1.90 2.06
N VAL A 129 5.86 -2.49 3.00
CA VAL A 129 5.87 -3.94 3.22
C VAL A 129 4.86 -4.58 2.31
N GLN A 130 5.30 -5.43 1.39
CA GLN A 130 4.46 -6.01 0.35
C GLN A 130 4.22 -7.50 0.58
N SER A 131 2.95 -7.91 0.52
CA SER A 131 2.56 -9.33 0.47
C SER A 131 2.77 -9.96 -0.92
N PRO A 132 2.83 -11.30 -1.01
CA PRO A 132 2.70 -11.97 -2.29
C PRO A 132 1.39 -11.60 -2.99
N PHE A 133 1.40 -11.61 -4.32
CA PHE A 133 0.22 -11.28 -5.13
C PHE A 133 -0.66 -12.50 -5.41
N VAL A 134 -1.94 -12.24 -5.57
CA VAL A 134 -2.97 -13.14 -6.12
C VAL A 134 -3.31 -12.64 -7.51
N ALA A 135 -3.49 -13.54 -8.47
CA ALA A 135 -3.76 -13.15 -9.85
C ALA A 135 -5.13 -12.47 -9.99
N ASN A 136 -5.21 -11.39 -10.78
CA ASN A 136 -6.38 -10.53 -10.87
C ASN A 136 -7.67 -11.24 -11.33
N HIS A 137 -7.55 -12.22 -12.24
CA HIS A 137 -8.69 -12.97 -12.78
C HIS A 137 -9.48 -13.77 -11.73
N GLN A 138 -9.04 -13.76 -10.47
CA GLN A 138 -9.69 -14.42 -9.34
C GLN A 138 -10.51 -13.46 -8.47
N MET A 139 -10.55 -12.16 -8.81
CA MET A 139 -10.98 -11.10 -7.88
C MET A 139 -11.92 -10.08 -8.54
N ASP A 140 -12.92 -9.63 -7.78
CA ASP A 140 -13.73 -8.46 -8.15
C ASP A 140 -13.14 -7.20 -7.51
N LEU A 141 -12.54 -6.35 -8.34
CA LEU A 141 -11.92 -5.08 -7.93
C LEU A 141 -12.91 -4.10 -7.27
N ALA A 142 -14.21 -4.26 -7.49
CA ALA A 142 -15.22 -3.41 -6.88
C ALA A 142 -15.57 -3.86 -5.45
N SER A 143 -15.41 -5.14 -5.11
CA SER A 143 -15.87 -5.72 -3.83
C SER A 143 -14.83 -6.59 -3.11
N THR A 144 -13.55 -6.24 -3.26
CA THR A 144 -12.44 -6.94 -2.61
C THR A 144 -12.28 -6.46 -1.17
N LYS A 145 -12.20 -7.42 -0.25
CA LYS A 145 -11.92 -7.18 1.17
C LYS A 145 -10.48 -7.51 1.51
N TYR A 146 -9.87 -6.75 2.40
CA TYR A 146 -8.52 -6.99 2.87
C TYR A 146 -8.37 -6.58 4.35
N GLY A 147 -7.29 -6.97 4.99
CA GLY A 147 -7.09 -6.60 6.39
C GLY A 147 -5.69 -6.81 6.92
N LEU A 148 -5.49 -6.23 8.10
CA LEU A 148 -4.34 -6.38 8.96
C LEU A 148 -4.80 -6.81 10.35
N ASP A 149 -4.21 -7.90 10.83
CA ASP A 149 -4.28 -8.33 12.22
C ASP A 149 -2.93 -8.10 12.89
N ILE A 150 -2.97 -7.65 14.14
CA ILE A 150 -1.77 -7.52 14.99
C ILE A 150 -2.02 -8.30 16.27
N ASN A 151 -1.13 -9.23 16.58
CA ASN A 151 -1.21 -10.12 17.75
C ASN A 151 -2.54 -10.88 17.82
N GLY A 152 -3.06 -11.31 16.66
CA GLY A 152 -4.34 -12.02 16.52
C GLY A 152 -5.59 -11.13 16.60
N GLU A 153 -5.43 -9.82 16.79
CA GLU A 153 -6.54 -8.86 16.86
C GLU A 153 -6.68 -8.10 15.55
N ALA A 154 -7.92 -7.96 15.08
CA ALA A 154 -8.26 -7.16 13.92
C ALA A 154 -7.94 -5.67 14.15
N ARG A 155 -6.99 -5.12 13.40
CA ARG A 155 -6.63 -3.69 13.47
C ARG A 155 -7.21 -2.89 12.33
N GLN A 156 -7.14 -3.41 11.10
CA GLN A 156 -7.74 -2.77 9.94
C GLN A 156 -8.51 -3.77 9.09
N ARG A 157 -9.64 -3.32 8.56
CA ARG A 157 -10.47 -4.02 7.59
C ARG A 157 -10.82 -3.04 6.49
N GLY A 158 -10.41 -3.35 5.28
CA GLY A 158 -10.73 -2.59 4.09
C GLY A 158 -11.74 -3.32 3.21
N ASP A 159 -12.57 -2.54 2.54
CA ASP A 159 -13.49 -2.99 1.50
C ASP A 159 -13.41 -1.97 0.36
N THR A 160 -13.05 -2.42 -0.84
CA THR A 160 -12.90 -1.54 -2.01
C THR A 160 -14.18 -0.79 -2.37
N GLN A 161 -15.36 -1.27 -1.95
CA GLN A 161 -16.63 -0.56 -2.14
C GLN A 161 -16.69 0.79 -1.41
N LEU A 162 -15.87 0.95 -0.37
CA LEU A 162 -15.82 2.16 0.47
C LEU A 162 -14.79 3.18 -0.03
N MET A 163 -14.09 2.90 -1.14
CA MET A 163 -13.16 3.84 -1.74
C MET A 163 -13.89 5.04 -2.33
N ILE A 164 -13.37 6.25 -2.08
CA ILE A 164 -13.88 7.49 -2.68
C ILE A 164 -13.64 7.47 -4.18
N THR A 165 -12.42 7.11 -4.61
CA THR A 165 -12.06 6.87 -6.00
C THR A 165 -11.80 5.37 -6.22
N PRO A 166 -12.66 4.67 -6.99
CA PRO A 166 -12.50 3.24 -7.27
C PRO A 166 -11.19 2.91 -7.98
N VAL A 167 -10.68 1.69 -7.79
CA VAL A 167 -9.36 1.24 -8.28
C VAL A 167 -9.09 1.57 -9.75
N ILE A 168 -10.03 1.28 -10.65
CA ILE A 168 -9.85 1.52 -12.09
C ILE A 168 -9.77 3.02 -12.40
N ALA A 169 -10.74 3.79 -11.91
CA ALA A 169 -10.77 5.24 -12.10
C ALA A 169 -9.53 5.92 -11.50
N LEU A 170 -9.08 5.41 -10.35
CA LEU A 170 -7.87 5.87 -9.68
C LEU A 170 -6.64 5.67 -10.56
N ILE A 171 -6.43 4.47 -11.09
CA ILE A 171 -5.29 4.19 -11.97
C ILE A 171 -5.37 5.02 -13.26
N CYS A 172 -6.55 5.18 -13.87
CA CYS A 172 -6.74 6.09 -15.00
C CYS A 172 -6.27 7.51 -14.67
N HIS A 173 -6.65 8.03 -13.50
CA HIS A 173 -6.22 9.35 -13.02
C HIS A 173 -4.69 9.41 -12.83
N LEU A 174 -4.08 8.41 -12.19
CA LEU A 174 -2.62 8.36 -12.00
C LEU A 174 -1.86 8.44 -13.32
N THR A 175 -2.35 7.73 -14.34
CA THR A 175 -1.66 7.63 -15.65
C THR A 175 -1.67 8.93 -16.45
N GLN A 176 -2.42 9.95 -16.00
CA GLN A 176 -2.33 11.31 -16.55
C GLN A 176 -1.06 12.05 -16.12
N TYR A 177 -0.45 11.62 -15.01
CA TYR A 177 0.73 12.26 -14.42
C TYR A 177 1.97 11.37 -14.52
N PHE A 178 1.80 10.06 -14.31
CA PHE A 178 2.90 9.12 -14.22
C PHE A 178 2.64 7.92 -15.14
N THR A 179 3.54 7.68 -16.09
CA THR A 179 3.57 6.39 -16.79
C THR A 179 3.79 5.27 -15.76
N LEU A 180 2.90 4.29 -15.72
CA LEU A 180 3.09 3.07 -14.94
C LEU A 180 3.75 2.03 -15.84
N LEU A 181 4.80 1.39 -15.35
CA LEU A 181 5.54 0.35 -16.06
C LEU A 181 5.23 -1.04 -15.48
N PRO A 182 5.44 -2.12 -16.24
CA PRO A 182 5.36 -3.47 -15.70
C PRO A 182 6.26 -3.63 -14.46
N GLY A 183 5.67 -4.05 -13.34
CA GLY A 183 6.33 -4.16 -12.04
C GLY A 183 6.10 -2.99 -11.09
N ASP A 184 5.50 -1.89 -11.55
CA ASP A 184 5.03 -0.84 -10.65
C ASP A 184 3.85 -1.34 -9.81
N ILE A 185 3.73 -0.78 -8.60
CA ILE A 185 2.64 -1.07 -7.66
C ILE A 185 1.83 0.20 -7.45
N VAL A 186 0.51 0.07 -7.38
CA VAL A 186 -0.39 1.13 -6.92
C VAL A 186 -0.96 0.77 -5.54
N LEU A 187 -0.78 1.65 -4.56
CA LEU A 187 -1.44 1.55 -3.24
C LEU A 187 -2.63 2.50 -3.19
N THR A 188 -3.79 1.95 -2.84
CA THR A 188 -5.08 2.59 -3.11
C THR A 188 -5.65 3.41 -1.96
N GLY A 189 -4.88 3.66 -0.91
CA GLY A 189 -5.30 4.28 0.34
C GLY A 189 -5.69 3.27 1.42
N THR A 190 -5.53 3.69 2.67
CA THR A 190 -5.84 2.91 3.88
C THR A 190 -7.25 3.21 4.43
N PRO A 191 -7.94 2.21 5.02
CA PRO A 191 -9.14 2.45 5.82
C PRO A 191 -8.76 3.02 7.21
N LYS A 192 -9.77 3.28 8.05
CA LYS A 192 -9.56 3.72 9.45
C LYS A 192 -8.80 2.69 10.29
N GLY A 193 -8.38 3.09 11.49
CA GLY A 193 -7.72 2.20 12.46
C GLY A 193 -6.19 2.20 12.35
N VAL A 194 -5.65 3.26 11.76
CA VAL A 194 -4.20 3.50 11.71
C VAL A 194 -3.63 3.56 13.12
N GLY A 195 -2.46 2.97 13.32
CA GLY A 195 -1.82 2.91 14.64
C GLY A 195 -0.33 2.69 14.55
N GLN A 196 0.33 2.68 15.72
CA GLN A 196 1.77 2.48 15.84
C GLN A 196 2.12 0.99 15.88
N LEU A 197 3.24 0.64 15.23
CA LEU A 197 3.90 -0.67 15.35
C LEU A 197 4.93 -0.67 16.48
N HIS A 198 5.05 -1.81 17.15
CA HIS A 198 6.01 -2.06 18.22
C HIS A 198 6.87 -3.29 17.92
N ALA A 199 8.10 -3.29 18.44
CA ALA A 199 8.93 -4.48 18.38
C ALA A 199 8.24 -5.63 19.14
N GLY A 200 8.21 -6.81 18.53
CA GLY A 200 7.51 -7.97 19.05
C GLY A 200 6.14 -8.23 18.44
N ASP A 201 5.50 -7.23 17.81
CA ASP A 201 4.19 -7.38 17.16
C ASP A 201 4.22 -8.47 16.08
N GLU A 202 3.23 -9.36 16.10
CA GLU A 202 2.97 -10.35 15.06
C GLU A 202 1.89 -9.82 14.12
N LEU A 203 2.19 -9.74 12.82
CA LEU A 203 1.34 -9.16 11.80
C LEU A 203 0.84 -10.25 10.85
N ALA A 204 -0.44 -10.19 10.51
CA ALA A 204 -1.03 -11.00 9.45
C ALA A 204 -1.74 -10.11 8.43
N LEU A 205 -1.38 -10.27 7.16
CA LEU A 205 -2.05 -9.60 6.04
C LEU A 205 -3.00 -10.58 5.35
N SER A 206 -4.22 -10.12 5.06
CA SER A 206 -5.25 -10.97 4.45
C SER A 206 -5.96 -10.28 3.29
N LEU A 207 -6.34 -11.07 2.29
CA LEU A 207 -7.06 -10.64 1.09
C LEU A 207 -8.18 -11.65 0.80
N SER A 208 -9.42 -11.19 0.70
CA SER A 208 -10.62 -12.01 0.47
C SER A 208 -10.75 -13.20 1.42
N GLY A 209 -10.35 -13.02 2.68
CA GLY A 209 -10.40 -14.05 3.73
C GLY A 209 -9.19 -14.98 3.77
N ASP A 210 -8.30 -14.93 2.77
CA ASP A 210 -7.06 -15.69 2.78
C ASP A 210 -5.91 -14.91 3.40
N THR A 211 -5.15 -15.54 4.29
CA THR A 211 -3.87 -14.98 4.77
C THR A 211 -2.84 -15.04 3.65
N LEU A 212 -2.25 -13.88 3.31
CA LEU A 212 -1.18 -13.77 2.32
C LEU A 212 0.21 -13.83 2.96
N ALA A 213 0.36 -13.31 4.17
CA ALA A 213 1.63 -13.28 4.88
C ALA A 213 1.43 -13.21 6.40
N ASN A 214 2.38 -13.81 7.13
CA ASN A 214 2.56 -13.64 8.56
C ASN A 214 4.02 -13.26 8.82
N PHE A 215 4.26 -12.22 9.59
CA PHE A 215 5.61 -11.77 9.93
C PHE A 215 5.62 -11.02 11.25
N ARG A 216 6.82 -10.70 11.76
CA ARG A 216 6.99 -10.08 13.08
C ARG A 216 7.81 -8.80 12.98
N CYS A 217 7.42 -7.78 13.75
CA CYS A 217 8.24 -6.61 14.00
C CYS A 217 9.42 -6.95 14.92
N VAL A 218 10.63 -6.57 14.53
CA VAL A 218 11.85 -6.73 15.34
C VAL A 218 12.51 -5.37 15.53
N ALA A 219 13.10 -5.15 16.70
CA ALA A 219 13.95 -3.98 16.90
C ALA A 219 15.20 -4.10 16.02
N ALA A 220 15.68 -2.97 15.50
CA ALA A 220 17.04 -2.94 14.95
C ALA A 220 18.05 -3.26 16.07
N PRO A 221 19.07 -4.09 15.82
CA PRO A 221 20.15 -4.34 16.78
C PRO A 221 20.99 -3.09 17.04
#